data_AF-A0A846MV10-F1
#
_entry.id   AF-A0A846MV10-F1
#
_cell.length_a   1.000
_cell.length_b   1.000
_cell.length_c   1.000
_cell.angle_alpha   90.00
_cell.angle_beta   90.00
_cell.angle_gamma   90.00
#
_symmetry.space_group_name_H-M   'P 1'
#
loop_
_entity.id
_entity.type
_entity.pdbx_description
1 polymer ?
#
loop_
_entity_poly.entity_id
_entity_poly.type
_entity_poly.pdbx_seq_one_letter_code
_entity_poly.pdbx_strand_id
1 'polypeptide(L)'
;MSDIFHEVEEEVRQERLRLWWKKYGDYVIAGVSVVVIGIAGYKLWQTWDQRERLKASANFQSAIQMSQAGQSDLAAQAYGNIAKKAPGGYALIAQLAQADELQASGRINDAVAIYMKLADTTKGGLGDVARMRAAWAQADTASTQKLKDLLAPLNDGKSQWRFMAQELIAYRAMHDDKAKEALTIYKSLAADTNAPGSIRQRAGALASMIETSGGKDFGSVPEAAKPALPALPQAEAH
;
A
#
# COMPACT_ATOMS: atom_id res chain seq x y z
N MET A 1 53.31 54.59 19.95
CA MET A 1 54.04 54.07 18.77
C MET A 1 53.55 52.66 18.44
N SER A 2 52.26 52.54 18.12
CA SER A 2 51.61 51.26 17.79
C SER A 2 50.65 51.38 16.61
N ASP A 3 50.13 52.58 16.31
CA ASP A 3 49.26 52.83 15.15
C ASP A 3 49.95 52.63 13.79
N ILE A 4 51.14 53.20 13.58
CA ILE A 4 51.83 53.14 12.27
C ILE A 4 52.22 51.70 11.89
N PHE A 5 52.52 50.84 12.87
CA PHE A 5 52.81 49.43 12.59
C PHE A 5 51.54 48.63 12.28
N HIS A 6 50.40 48.99 12.89
CA HIS A 6 49.11 48.39 12.53
C HIS A 6 48.64 48.86 11.15
N GLU A 7 48.81 50.13 10.80
CA GLU A 7 48.47 50.66 9.47
C GLU A 7 49.28 49.99 8.35
N VAL A 8 50.60 49.86 8.52
CA VAL A 8 51.47 49.22 7.52
C VAL A 8 51.21 47.71 7.42
N GLU A 9 50.93 47.04 8.54
CA GLU A 9 50.59 45.61 8.54
C GLU A 9 49.20 45.35 7.94
N GLU A 10 48.26 46.29 8.08
CA GLU A 10 46.96 46.28 7.41
C GLU A 10 47.09 46.45 5.89
N GLU A 11 47.92 47.37 5.41
CA GLU A 11 48.15 47.57 3.96
C GLU A 11 48.75 46.31 3.31
N VAL A 12 49.77 45.71 3.92
CA VAL A 12 50.40 44.47 3.41
C VAL A 12 49.42 43.30 3.43
N ARG A 13 48.54 43.22 4.44
CA ARG A 13 47.52 42.18 4.54
C ARG A 13 46.43 42.37 3.46
N GLN A 14 46.04 43.62 3.19
CA GLN A 14 45.10 43.95 2.12
C GLN A 14 45.68 43.67 0.72
N GLU A 15 46.96 43.98 0.49
CA GLU A 15 47.61 43.66 -0.79
C GLU A 15 47.70 42.16 -1.04
N ARG A 16 48.04 41.37 -0.01
CA ARG A 16 48.07 39.90 -0.12
C ARG A 16 46.68 39.32 -0.42
N LEU A 17 45.63 39.84 0.22
CA LEU A 17 44.24 39.46 -0.06
C LEU A 17 43.83 39.86 -1.49
N ARG A 18 44.21 41.06 -1.95
CA ARG A 18 43.94 41.51 -3.33
C ARG A 18 44.65 40.65 -4.38
N LEU A 19 45.91 40.28 -4.15
CA LEU A 19 46.68 39.40 -5.03
C LEU A 19 46.08 37.99 -5.08
N TRP A 20 45.66 37.45 -3.93
CA TRP A 20 45.01 36.15 -3.86
C TRP A 20 43.65 36.16 -4.56
N TRP A 21 42.85 37.22 -4.37
CA TRP A 21 41.57 37.41 -5.06
C TRP A 21 41.74 37.60 -6.56
N LYS A 22 42.74 38.37 -7.02
CA LYS A 22 43.06 38.47 -8.46
C LYS A 22 43.45 37.13 -9.08
N LYS A 23 44.07 36.23 -8.32
CA LYS A 23 44.54 34.93 -8.82
C LYS A 23 43.49 33.80 -8.71
N TYR A 24 42.67 33.81 -7.66
CA TYR A 24 41.74 32.72 -7.33
C TYR A 24 40.26 33.14 -7.29
N GLY A 25 39.95 34.45 -7.38
CA GLY A 25 38.59 34.98 -7.29
C GLY A 25 37.65 34.35 -8.30
N ASP A 26 38.09 34.16 -9.54
CA ASP A 26 37.29 33.50 -10.59
C ASP A 26 36.92 32.05 -10.22
N TYR A 27 37.84 31.29 -9.63
CA TYR A 27 37.57 29.92 -9.18
C TYR A 27 36.61 29.88 -7.99
N VAL A 28 36.74 30.84 -7.06
CA VAL A 28 35.81 30.98 -5.93
C VAL A 28 34.41 31.34 -6.43
N ILE A 29 34.30 32.29 -7.36
CA ILE A 29 33.03 32.69 -7.99
C ILE A 29 32.43 31.52 -8.76
N ALA A 30 33.23 30.78 -9.54
CA ALA A 30 32.77 29.59 -10.25
C ALA A 30 32.25 28.51 -9.29
N GLY A 31 32.99 28.23 -8.21
CA GLY A 31 32.58 27.26 -7.18
C GLY A 31 31.27 27.65 -6.49
N VAL A 32 31.15 28.91 -6.07
CA VAL A 32 29.90 29.43 -5.48
C VAL A 32 28.75 29.37 -6.49
N SER A 33 28.99 29.71 -7.75
CA SER A 33 27.98 29.65 -8.81
C SER A 33 27.44 28.24 -9.02
N VAL A 34 28.32 27.23 -9.05
CA VAL A 34 27.93 25.82 -9.15
C VAL A 34 27.04 25.41 -7.96
N VAL A 35 27.41 25.80 -6.73
CA VAL A 35 26.62 25.51 -5.53
C VAL A 35 25.24 26.17 -5.62
N VAL A 36 25.17 27.45 -6.01
CA VAL A 36 23.91 28.17 -6.16
C VAL A 36 23.01 27.53 -7.22
N ILE A 37 23.56 27.17 -8.38
CA ILE A 37 22.83 26.47 -9.45
C ILE A 37 22.32 25.11 -8.95
N GLY A 38 23.14 24.36 -8.22
CA GLY A 38 22.75 23.07 -7.63
C GLY A 38 21.58 23.19 -6.67
N ILE A 39 21.62 24.17 -5.75
CA ILE A 39 20.54 24.44 -4.79
C ILE A 39 19.28 24.93 -5.52
N ALA A 40 19.41 25.80 -6.52
CA ALA A 40 18.28 26.29 -7.31
C ALA A 40 17.60 25.14 -8.07
N GLY A 41 18.36 24.26 -8.71
CA GLY A 41 17.86 23.06 -9.39
C GLY A 41 17.14 22.12 -8.42
N TYR A 42 17.73 21.87 -7.24
CA TYR A 42 17.11 21.04 -6.21
C TYR A 42 15.78 21.62 -5.70
N LYS A 43 15.73 22.93 -5.40
CA LYS A 43 14.48 23.61 -5.00
C LYS A 43 13.42 23.59 -6.09
N LEU A 44 13.81 23.75 -7.35
CA LEU A 44 12.88 23.69 -8.48
C LEU A 44 12.25 22.29 -8.59
N TRP A 45 13.07 21.24 -8.48
CA TRP A 45 12.59 19.86 -8.47
C TRP A 45 11.70 19.56 -7.27
N GLN A 46 12.09 20.00 -6.07
CA GLN A 46 11.32 19.81 -4.84
C GLN A 46 9.94 20.48 -4.90
N THR A 47 9.87 21.72 -5.40
CA THR A 47 8.59 22.43 -5.53
C THR A 47 7.69 21.80 -6.59
N TRP A 48 8.25 21.25 -7.66
CA TRP A 48 7.50 20.49 -8.66
C TRP A 48 6.93 19.19 -8.08
N ASP A 49 7.75 18.40 -7.36
CA ASP A 49 7.32 17.18 -6.69
C ASP A 49 6.23 17.44 -5.63
N GLN A 50 6.37 18.50 -4.84
CA GLN A 50 5.34 18.90 -3.86
C GLN A 50 4.00 19.24 -4.52
N ARG A 51 4.01 19.96 -5.65
CA ARG A 51 2.78 20.29 -6.39
C ARG A 51 2.08 19.04 -6.92
N GLU A 52 2.85 18.07 -7.44
CA GLU A 52 2.28 16.83 -7.95
C GLU A 52 1.70 15.97 -6.82
N ARG A 53 2.34 15.94 -5.65
CA ARG A 53 1.82 15.27 -4.45
C ARG A 53 0.53 15.91 -3.93
N LEU A 54 0.45 17.24 -3.90
CA LEU A 54 -0.77 17.96 -3.49
C LEU A 54 -1.93 17.63 -4.44
N LYS A 55 -1.67 17.62 -5.75
CA LYS A 55 -2.66 17.23 -6.76
C LYS A 55 -3.08 15.77 -6.62
N ALA A 56 -2.14 14.86 -6.39
CA ALA A 56 -2.42 13.45 -6.16
C ALA A 56 -3.30 13.27 -4.91
N SER A 57 -3.01 13.99 -3.82
CA SER A 57 -3.81 13.96 -2.58
C SER A 57 -5.26 14.42 -2.80
N ALA A 58 -5.46 15.55 -3.48
CA ALA A 58 -6.80 16.04 -3.81
C ALA A 58 -7.60 15.04 -4.67
N ASN A 59 -6.96 14.45 -5.68
CA ASN A 59 -7.59 13.41 -6.50
C ASN A 59 -7.90 12.15 -5.68
N PHE A 60 -7.01 11.77 -4.75
CA PHE A 60 -7.21 10.62 -3.88
C PHE A 60 -8.42 10.84 -2.96
N GLN A 61 -8.55 12.04 -2.38
CA GLN A 61 -9.71 12.40 -1.57
C GLN A 61 -11.02 12.33 -2.37
N SER A 62 -11.00 12.78 -3.63
CA SER A 62 -12.16 12.67 -4.52
C SER A 62 -12.51 11.20 -4.82
N ALA A 63 -11.52 10.34 -5.06
CA ALA A 63 -11.74 8.92 -5.27
C ALA A 63 -12.30 8.22 -4.01
N ILE A 64 -11.86 8.62 -2.82
CA ILE A 64 -12.42 8.15 -1.54
C ILE A 64 -13.90 8.54 -1.44
N GLN A 65 -14.27 9.77 -1.81
CA GLN A 65 -15.67 10.20 -1.78
C GLN A 65 -16.55 9.40 -2.75
N MET A 66 -16.05 9.09 -3.95
CA MET A 66 -16.75 8.22 -4.91
C MET A 66 -16.96 6.81 -4.34
N SER A 67 -15.93 6.23 -3.72
CA SER A 67 -15.98 4.94 -3.04
C SER A 67 -17.05 4.93 -1.93
N GLN A 68 -17.02 5.94 -1.04
CA GLN A 68 -17.98 6.08 0.05
C GLN A 68 -19.42 6.29 -0.44
N ALA A 69 -19.59 6.89 -1.63
CA ALA A 69 -20.88 7.04 -2.29
C ALA A 69 -21.36 5.75 -3.02
N GLY A 70 -20.61 4.65 -2.94
CA GLY A 70 -20.93 3.39 -3.62
C GLY A 70 -20.67 3.40 -5.12
N GLN A 71 -19.93 4.40 -5.63
CA GLN A 71 -19.62 4.58 -7.05
C GLN A 71 -18.32 3.84 -7.42
N SER A 72 -18.26 2.53 -7.15
CA SER A 72 -17.01 1.76 -7.25
C SER A 72 -16.35 1.79 -8.62
N ASP A 73 -17.10 1.75 -9.72
CA ASP A 73 -16.48 1.85 -11.06
C ASP A 73 -15.86 3.22 -11.35
N LEU A 74 -16.47 4.30 -10.85
CA LEU A 74 -15.91 5.65 -10.97
C LEU A 74 -14.68 5.81 -10.06
N ALA A 75 -14.76 5.29 -8.83
CA ALA A 75 -13.64 5.28 -7.90
C ALA A 75 -12.46 4.48 -8.46
N ALA A 76 -12.70 3.29 -9.03
CA ALA A 76 -11.68 2.48 -9.68
C ALA A 76 -10.99 3.23 -10.84
N GLN A 77 -11.76 3.94 -11.67
CA GLN A 77 -11.18 4.78 -12.74
C GLN A 77 -10.34 5.93 -12.17
N ALA A 78 -10.81 6.61 -11.13
CA ALA A 78 -10.09 7.68 -10.47
C ALA A 78 -8.76 7.17 -9.87
N TYR A 79 -8.79 6.08 -9.12
CA TYR A 79 -7.59 5.44 -8.58
C TYR A 79 -6.64 4.96 -9.67
N GLY A 80 -7.15 4.38 -10.77
CA GLY A 80 -6.33 3.99 -11.91
C GLY A 80 -5.65 5.17 -12.60
N ASN A 81 -6.28 6.35 -12.63
CA ASN A 81 -5.66 7.57 -13.13
C ASN A 81 -4.59 8.12 -12.19
N ILE A 82 -4.81 8.04 -10.87
CA ILE A 82 -3.81 8.41 -9.85
C ILE A 82 -2.61 7.47 -9.94
N ALA A 83 -2.84 6.16 -10.03
CA ALA A 83 -1.80 5.13 -10.16
C ALA A 83 -0.84 5.37 -11.34
N LYS A 84 -1.31 5.98 -12.43
CA LYS A 84 -0.49 6.28 -13.62
C LYS A 84 0.33 7.57 -13.49
N LYS A 85 -0.10 8.51 -12.65
CA LYS A 85 0.44 9.88 -12.60
C LYS A 85 1.17 10.23 -11.30
N ALA A 86 0.78 9.59 -10.20
CA ALA A 86 1.32 9.91 -8.88
C ALA A 86 2.75 9.36 -8.70
N PRO A 87 3.62 10.07 -7.96
CA PRO A 87 4.96 9.59 -7.68
C PRO A 87 4.98 8.48 -6.62
N GLY A 88 5.83 7.47 -6.85
CA GLY A 88 6.26 6.50 -5.83
C GLY A 88 5.11 5.79 -5.10
N GLY A 89 5.13 5.83 -3.76
CA GLY A 89 4.20 5.09 -2.90
C GLY A 89 2.72 5.43 -3.10
N TYR A 90 2.38 6.65 -3.53
CA TYR A 90 0.99 7.01 -3.85
C TYR A 90 0.44 6.20 -5.02
N ALA A 91 1.28 5.90 -6.02
CA ALA A 91 0.86 5.07 -7.14
C ALA A 91 0.54 3.65 -6.69
N LEU A 92 1.34 3.08 -5.78
CA LEU A 92 1.13 1.71 -5.28
C LEU A 92 -0.14 1.61 -4.43
N ILE A 93 -0.38 2.59 -3.55
CA ILE A 93 -1.61 2.62 -2.75
C ILE A 93 -2.84 2.84 -3.65
N ALA A 94 -2.73 3.68 -4.68
CA ALA A 94 -3.80 3.87 -5.65
C ALA A 94 -4.08 2.60 -6.48
N GLN A 95 -3.07 1.81 -6.84
CA GLN A 95 -3.29 0.52 -7.50
C GLN A 95 -4.01 -0.47 -6.58
N LEU A 96 -3.66 -0.51 -5.30
CA LEU A 96 -4.34 -1.37 -4.34
C LEU A 96 -5.80 -0.94 -4.19
N ALA A 97 -6.06 0.36 -4.01
CA ALA A 97 -7.41 0.90 -3.91
C ALA A 97 -8.22 0.70 -5.20
N GLN A 98 -7.60 0.82 -6.37
CA GLN A 98 -8.23 0.48 -7.64
C GLN A 98 -8.71 -0.97 -7.66
N ALA A 99 -7.87 -1.91 -7.21
CA ALA A 99 -8.23 -3.32 -7.15
C ALA A 99 -9.37 -3.57 -6.14
N ASP A 100 -9.35 -2.93 -4.98
CA ASP A 100 -10.42 -3.00 -3.99
C ASP A 100 -11.77 -2.54 -4.59
N GLU A 101 -11.78 -1.43 -5.33
CA GLU A 101 -13.00 -0.93 -5.98
C GLU A 101 -13.49 -1.81 -7.13
N LEU A 102 -12.57 -2.38 -7.92
CA LEU A 102 -12.93 -3.36 -8.96
C LEU A 102 -13.53 -4.62 -8.35
N GLN A 103 -13.00 -5.08 -7.21
CA GLN A 103 -13.58 -6.20 -6.49
C GLN A 103 -14.98 -5.86 -6.00
N ALA A 104 -15.17 -4.67 -5.42
CA ALA A 104 -16.47 -4.18 -4.95
C ALA A 104 -17.52 -4.01 -6.08
N SER A 105 -17.08 -3.71 -7.30
CA SER A 105 -17.97 -3.67 -8.48
C SER A 105 -18.20 -5.04 -9.14
N GLY A 106 -17.70 -6.13 -8.54
CA GLY A 106 -17.87 -7.51 -9.04
C GLY A 106 -16.87 -7.92 -10.12
N ARG A 107 -15.90 -7.06 -10.47
CA ARG A 107 -14.84 -7.33 -11.45
C ARG A 107 -13.66 -8.06 -10.80
N ILE A 108 -13.95 -9.20 -10.19
CA ILE A 108 -13.00 -9.98 -9.37
C ILE A 108 -11.72 -10.32 -10.14
N ASN A 109 -11.82 -10.76 -11.40
CA ASN A 109 -10.64 -11.12 -12.20
C ASN A 109 -9.72 -9.93 -12.45
N ASP A 110 -10.27 -8.74 -12.68
CA ASP A 110 -9.50 -7.52 -12.91
C ASP A 110 -8.81 -7.07 -11.62
N ALA A 111 -9.51 -7.16 -10.48
CA ALA A 111 -8.93 -6.90 -9.16
C ALA A 111 -7.76 -7.86 -8.85
N VAL A 112 -7.97 -9.16 -9.06
CA VAL A 112 -6.94 -10.20 -8.86
C VAL A 112 -5.71 -9.92 -9.73
N ALA A 113 -5.88 -9.53 -10.99
CA ALA A 113 -4.77 -9.21 -11.86
C ALA A 113 -3.91 -8.05 -11.31
N ILE A 114 -4.53 -7.01 -10.77
CA ILE A 114 -3.83 -5.88 -10.17
C ILE A 114 -3.16 -6.27 -8.85
N TYR A 115 -3.85 -7.00 -7.97
CA TYR A 115 -3.26 -7.49 -6.72
C TYR A 115 -2.04 -8.37 -6.96
N MET A 116 -2.12 -9.29 -7.92
CA MET A 116 -0.99 -10.17 -8.27
C MET A 116 0.19 -9.39 -8.81
N LYS A 117 -0.07 -8.42 -9.70
CA LYS A 117 0.99 -7.53 -10.19
C LYS A 117 1.67 -6.78 -9.04
N LEU A 118 0.91 -6.27 -8.07
CA LEU A 118 1.48 -5.62 -6.90
C LEU A 118 2.28 -6.59 -6.03
N ALA A 119 1.75 -7.79 -5.79
CA ALA A 119 2.39 -8.84 -5.00
C ALA A 119 3.73 -9.31 -5.57
N ASP A 120 3.88 -9.29 -6.90
CA ASP A 120 5.10 -9.74 -7.56
C ASP A 120 6.13 -8.61 -7.75
N THR A 121 5.68 -7.36 -7.86
CA THR A 121 6.56 -6.20 -8.11
C THR A 121 6.96 -5.44 -6.84
N THR A 122 6.19 -5.56 -5.76
CA THR A 122 6.41 -4.82 -4.52
C THR A 122 6.90 -5.74 -3.42
N LYS A 123 8.05 -5.42 -2.82
CA LYS A 123 8.60 -6.19 -1.70
C LYS A 123 8.05 -5.72 -0.35
N GLY A 124 8.03 -6.61 0.63
CA GLY A 124 7.63 -6.31 2.00
C GLY A 124 6.12 -6.16 2.16
N GLY A 125 5.69 -5.44 3.21
CA GLY A 125 4.32 -5.46 3.70
C GLY A 125 3.24 -5.16 2.67
N LEU A 126 3.47 -4.24 1.71
CA LEU A 126 2.45 -3.93 0.70
C LEU A 126 2.27 -5.06 -0.32
N GLY A 127 3.35 -5.74 -0.71
CA GLY A 127 3.28 -6.92 -1.57
C GLY A 127 2.57 -8.08 -0.88
N ASP A 128 2.85 -8.27 0.42
CA ASP A 128 2.18 -9.30 1.23
C ASP A 128 0.68 -9.03 1.38
N VAL A 129 0.30 -7.76 1.62
CA VAL A 129 -1.11 -7.33 1.65
C VAL A 129 -1.78 -7.62 0.31
N ALA A 130 -1.14 -7.26 -0.81
CA ALA A 130 -1.70 -7.50 -2.13
C ALA A 130 -1.87 -9.00 -2.41
N ARG A 131 -0.90 -9.83 -2.01
CA ARG A 131 -0.99 -11.31 -2.13
C ARG A 131 -2.13 -11.88 -1.30
N MET A 132 -2.32 -11.40 -0.06
CA MET A 132 -3.44 -11.80 0.79
C MET A 132 -4.78 -11.37 0.19
N ARG A 133 -4.89 -10.14 -0.33
CA ARG A 133 -6.09 -9.66 -1.03
C ARG A 133 -6.44 -10.49 -2.26
N ALA A 134 -5.44 -10.84 -3.08
CA ALA A 134 -5.63 -11.74 -4.21
C ALA A 134 -6.15 -13.12 -3.79
N ALA A 135 -5.70 -13.63 -2.64
CA ALA A 135 -6.16 -14.91 -2.11
C ALA A 135 -7.61 -14.84 -1.63
N TRP A 136 -7.97 -13.79 -0.87
CA TRP A 136 -9.37 -13.58 -0.45
C TRP A 136 -10.31 -13.40 -1.63
N ALA A 137 -9.93 -12.61 -2.63
CA ALA A 137 -10.74 -12.40 -3.83
C ALA A 137 -11.02 -13.71 -4.60
N GLN A 138 -10.18 -14.73 -4.44
CA GLN A 138 -10.30 -16.02 -5.09
C GLN A 138 -10.81 -17.13 -4.16
N ALA A 139 -11.05 -16.84 -2.88
CA ALA A 139 -11.26 -17.87 -1.85
C ALA A 139 -12.45 -18.79 -2.12
N ASP A 140 -13.49 -18.28 -2.77
CA ASP A 140 -14.71 -19.04 -3.05
C ASP A 140 -14.62 -19.87 -4.35
N THR A 141 -13.65 -19.57 -5.22
CA THR A 141 -13.60 -20.12 -6.59
C THR A 141 -12.33 -20.92 -6.87
N ALA A 142 -11.22 -20.59 -6.23
CA ALA A 142 -9.95 -21.28 -6.41
C ALA A 142 -9.91 -22.60 -5.63
N SER A 143 -9.23 -23.61 -6.15
CA SER A 143 -8.98 -24.83 -5.37
C SER A 143 -8.10 -24.54 -4.15
N THR A 144 -8.21 -25.38 -3.13
CA THR A 144 -7.35 -25.34 -1.93
C THR A 144 -5.87 -25.35 -2.33
N GLN A 145 -5.50 -26.15 -3.33
CA GLN A 145 -4.11 -26.23 -3.79
C GLN A 145 -3.65 -24.90 -4.39
N LYS A 146 -4.48 -24.26 -5.24
CA LYS A 146 -4.15 -22.96 -5.82
C LYS A 146 -3.97 -21.89 -4.75
N LEU A 147 -4.79 -21.88 -3.69
CA LEU A 147 -4.59 -20.96 -2.57
C LEU A 147 -3.34 -21.27 -1.75
N LYS A 148 -3.01 -22.54 -1.52
CA LYS A 148 -1.74 -22.94 -0.88
C LYS A 148 -0.54 -22.42 -1.64
N ASP A 149 -0.53 -22.60 -2.96
CA ASP A 149 0.57 -22.15 -3.82
C ASP A 149 0.68 -20.63 -3.81
N LEU A 150 -0.45 -19.93 -3.92
CA LEU A 150 -0.54 -18.46 -3.87
C LEU A 150 0.00 -17.88 -2.56
N LEU A 151 -0.34 -18.52 -1.44
CA LEU A 151 -0.03 -18.08 -0.08
C LEU A 151 1.25 -18.68 0.49
N ALA A 152 1.94 -19.57 -0.24
CA ALA A 152 3.18 -20.18 0.22
C ALA A 152 4.22 -19.16 0.72
N PRO A 153 4.44 -18.01 0.05
CA PRO A 153 5.36 -16.98 0.56
C PRO A 153 4.95 -16.37 1.91
N LEU A 154 3.66 -16.39 2.23
CA LEU A 154 3.10 -15.86 3.48
C LEU A 154 2.98 -16.91 4.58
N ASN A 155 3.12 -18.20 4.25
CA ASN A 155 2.96 -19.31 5.18
C ASN A 155 4.30 -19.95 5.60
N ASP A 156 5.43 -19.26 5.37
CA ASP A 156 6.79 -19.76 5.61
C ASP A 156 7.21 -19.84 7.10
N GLY A 157 6.28 -19.61 8.02
CA GLY A 157 6.52 -19.58 9.47
C GLY A 157 7.14 -18.27 10.00
N LYS A 158 7.68 -17.40 9.14
CA LYS A 158 8.29 -16.11 9.53
C LYS A 158 7.34 -14.95 9.31
N SER A 159 6.53 -15.02 8.26
CA SER A 159 5.58 -13.96 7.93
C SER A 159 4.55 -13.74 9.05
N GLN A 160 4.21 -12.48 9.30
CA GLN A 160 3.13 -12.08 10.21
C GLN A 160 1.76 -12.49 9.65
N TRP A 161 1.68 -12.76 8.35
CA TRP A 161 0.46 -13.16 7.64
C TRP A 161 0.16 -14.67 7.72
N ARG A 162 1.09 -15.48 8.26
CA ARG A 162 0.99 -16.95 8.24
C ARG A 162 -0.31 -17.49 8.82
N PHE A 163 -0.78 -16.90 9.92
CA PHE A 163 -1.99 -17.37 10.59
C PHE A 163 -3.25 -17.08 9.78
N MET A 164 -3.32 -15.90 9.15
CA MET A 164 -4.40 -15.56 8.23
C MET A 164 -4.35 -16.42 6.96
N ALA A 165 -3.15 -16.70 6.45
CA ALA A 165 -2.96 -17.58 5.29
C ALA A 165 -3.45 -19.00 5.59
N GLN A 166 -3.05 -19.57 6.73
CA GLN A 166 -3.49 -20.89 7.18
C GLN A 166 -5.00 -20.95 7.38
N GLU A 167 -5.57 -19.92 8.00
CA GLU A 167 -7.00 -19.85 8.21
C GLU A 167 -7.79 -19.80 6.89
N LEU A 168 -7.31 -19.04 5.90
CA LEU A 168 -7.93 -18.97 4.58
C LEU A 168 -7.79 -20.29 3.80
N ILE A 169 -6.65 -20.98 3.94
CA ILE A 169 -6.46 -22.32 3.37
C ILE A 169 -7.43 -23.31 4.02
N ALA A 170 -7.60 -23.27 5.33
CA ALA A 170 -8.54 -24.13 6.05
C ALA A 170 -9.99 -23.85 5.65
N TYR A 171 -10.34 -22.57 5.46
CA TYR A 171 -11.63 -22.15 4.94
C TYR A 171 -11.89 -22.79 3.58
N ARG A 172 -10.97 -22.63 2.62
CA ARG A 172 -11.14 -23.23 1.30
C ARG A 172 -11.16 -24.75 1.35
N ALA A 173 -10.32 -25.38 2.18
CA ALA A 173 -10.30 -26.83 2.36
C ALA A 173 -11.65 -27.36 2.84
N MET A 174 -12.35 -26.63 3.71
CA MET A 174 -13.69 -27.00 4.12
C MET A 174 -14.69 -26.99 2.96
N HIS A 175 -14.62 -25.98 2.10
CA HIS A 175 -15.43 -25.85 0.88
C HIS A 175 -14.94 -26.69 -0.32
N ASP A 176 -13.89 -27.49 -0.14
CA ASP A 176 -13.30 -28.42 -1.13
C ASP A 176 -13.49 -29.89 -0.71
N ASP A 177 -14.43 -30.17 0.20
CA ASP A 177 -14.69 -31.48 0.81
C ASP A 177 -13.49 -32.09 1.57
N LYS A 178 -12.53 -31.24 1.99
CA LYS A 178 -11.32 -31.63 2.74
C LYS A 178 -11.44 -31.29 4.23
N ALA A 179 -12.59 -31.61 4.83
CA ALA A 179 -12.88 -31.30 6.23
C ALA A 179 -11.81 -31.79 7.23
N LYS A 180 -11.20 -32.96 6.98
CA LYS A 180 -10.09 -33.48 7.81
C LYS A 180 -8.85 -32.57 7.78
N GLU A 181 -8.53 -32.03 6.60
CA GLU A 181 -7.43 -31.11 6.41
C GLU A 181 -7.73 -29.79 7.12
N ALA A 182 -8.92 -29.22 6.87
CA ALA A 182 -9.39 -28.00 7.53
C ALA A 182 -9.35 -28.13 9.07
N LEU A 183 -9.84 -29.24 9.61
CA LEU A 183 -9.83 -29.52 11.05
C LEU A 183 -8.41 -29.53 11.63
N THR A 184 -7.46 -30.15 10.91
CA THR A 184 -6.06 -30.20 11.33
C THR A 184 -5.48 -28.79 11.43
N ILE A 185 -5.73 -27.95 10.42
CA ILE A 185 -5.24 -26.57 10.40
C ILE A 185 -5.91 -25.75 11.52
N TYR A 186 -7.23 -25.79 11.67
CA TYR A 186 -7.94 -25.04 12.69
C TYR A 186 -7.54 -25.43 14.12
N LYS A 187 -7.34 -26.73 14.39
CA LYS A 187 -6.80 -27.17 15.68
C LYS A 187 -5.40 -26.64 15.94
N SER A 188 -4.53 -26.67 14.93
CA SER A 188 -3.18 -26.12 15.07
C SER A 188 -3.20 -24.62 15.37
N LEU A 189 -4.04 -23.85 14.66
CA LEU A 189 -4.24 -22.42 14.88
C LEU A 189 -4.79 -22.13 16.29
N ALA A 190 -5.77 -22.89 16.76
CA ALA A 190 -6.34 -22.72 18.10
C ALA A 190 -5.32 -22.97 19.22
N ALA A 191 -4.39 -23.92 19.01
CA ALA A 191 -3.38 -24.31 19.99
C ALA A 191 -2.10 -23.46 19.96
N ASP A 192 -1.77 -22.79 18.84
CA ASP A 192 -0.54 -22.01 18.71
C ASP A 192 -0.62 -20.72 19.55
N THR A 193 0.18 -20.62 20.61
CA THR A 193 0.20 -19.45 21.51
C THR A 193 0.72 -18.17 20.85
N ASN A 194 1.39 -18.27 19.70
CA ASN A 194 1.84 -17.12 18.92
C ASN A 194 0.75 -16.56 18.00
N ALA A 195 -0.35 -17.28 17.79
CA ALA A 195 -1.45 -16.82 16.95
C ALA A 195 -2.27 -15.72 17.68
N PRO A 196 -2.71 -14.67 16.96
CA PRO A 196 -3.61 -13.65 17.52
C PRO A 196 -4.85 -14.26 18.16
N GLY A 197 -5.26 -13.72 19.32
CA GLY A 197 -6.38 -14.27 20.10
C GLY A 197 -7.68 -14.43 19.31
N SER A 198 -7.99 -13.48 18.43
CA SER A 198 -9.17 -13.53 17.55
C SER A 198 -9.11 -14.67 16.54
N ILE A 199 -7.93 -14.99 15.99
CA ILE A 199 -7.74 -16.14 15.09
C ILE A 199 -7.90 -17.43 15.88
N ARG A 200 -7.28 -17.55 17.06
CA ARG A 200 -7.39 -18.76 17.90
C ARG A 200 -8.83 -19.07 18.27
N GLN A 201 -9.58 -18.05 18.71
CA GLN A 201 -10.97 -18.20 19.10
C GLN A 201 -11.84 -18.66 17.91
N ARG A 202 -11.68 -18.03 16.75
CA ARG A 202 -12.44 -18.39 15.54
C ARG A 202 -12.06 -19.78 15.03
N ALA A 203 -10.77 -20.11 14.97
CA ALA A 203 -10.28 -21.42 14.58
C ALA A 203 -10.81 -22.52 15.51
N GLY A 204 -10.81 -22.30 16.83
CA GLY A 204 -11.38 -23.25 17.79
C GLY A 204 -12.88 -23.49 17.59
N ALA A 205 -13.64 -22.43 17.33
CA ALA A 205 -15.06 -22.54 17.02
C ALA A 205 -15.31 -23.34 15.72
N LEU A 206 -14.54 -23.05 14.66
CA LEU A 206 -14.64 -23.77 13.38
C LEU A 206 -14.22 -25.25 13.50
N ALA A 207 -13.18 -25.55 14.29
CA ALA A 207 -12.80 -26.93 14.59
C ALA A 207 -13.93 -27.70 15.28
N SER A 208 -14.53 -27.10 16.32
CA SER A 208 -15.66 -27.71 17.03
C SER A 208 -16.89 -27.91 16.13
N MET A 209 -17.16 -26.95 15.24
CA MET A 209 -18.24 -27.06 14.24
C MET A 209 -18.00 -28.23 13.27
N ILE A 210 -16.78 -28.39 12.76
CA ILE A 210 -16.44 -29.51 11.86
C ILE A 210 -16.64 -30.86 12.57
N GLU A 211 -16.20 -30.97 13.83
CA GLU A 211 -16.36 -32.20 14.62
C GLU A 211 -17.83 -32.53 14.89
N THR A 212 -18.63 -31.53 15.24
CA THR A 212 -20.04 -31.71 15.60
C THR A 212 -20.91 -31.99 14.36
N SER A 213 -20.58 -31.39 13.22
CA SER A 213 -21.32 -31.58 11.96
C SER A 213 -20.93 -32.84 11.19
N GLY A 214 -19.88 -33.55 11.62
CA GLY A 214 -19.30 -34.66 10.86
C GLY A 214 -18.62 -34.21 9.56
N GLY A 215 -18.19 -32.95 9.48
CA GLY A 215 -17.49 -32.39 8.32
C GLY A 215 -18.39 -32.06 7.12
N LYS A 216 -19.68 -31.81 7.35
CA LYS A 216 -20.58 -31.26 6.31
C LYS A 216 -20.42 -29.75 6.21
N ASP A 217 -20.28 -29.25 4.99
CA ASP A 217 -20.30 -27.82 4.70
C ASP A 217 -21.74 -27.29 4.73
N PHE A 218 -21.95 -26.12 5.35
CA PHE A 218 -23.24 -25.44 5.41
C PHE A 218 -23.32 -24.22 4.47
N GLY A 219 -22.32 -24.04 3.61
CA GLY A 219 -22.29 -23.02 2.56
C GLY A 219 -21.66 -21.69 2.99
N SER A 220 -21.50 -20.78 2.04
CA SER A 220 -21.09 -19.39 2.27
C SER A 220 -22.30 -18.51 2.61
N VAL A 221 -22.07 -17.43 3.35
CA VAL A 221 -23.12 -16.43 3.63
C VAL A 221 -23.56 -15.82 2.29
N PRO A 222 -24.87 -15.84 1.95
CA PRO A 222 -25.37 -15.18 0.75
C PRO A 222 -24.94 -13.72 0.70
N GLU A 223 -24.68 -13.18 -0.49
CA GLU A 223 -24.32 -11.77 -0.67
C GLU A 223 -25.36 -10.88 0.04
N ALA A 224 -24.91 -10.08 1.01
CA ALA A 224 -25.79 -9.18 1.72
C ALA A 224 -26.42 -8.22 0.70
N ALA A 225 -27.76 -8.15 0.67
CA ALA A 225 -28.46 -7.22 -0.21
C ALA A 225 -27.90 -5.81 0.00
N LYS A 226 -27.37 -5.19 -1.07
CA LYS A 226 -26.89 -3.81 -1.04
C LYS A 226 -28.01 -2.93 -0.43
N PRO A 227 -27.77 -2.23 0.70
CA PRO A 227 -28.77 -1.34 1.26
C PRO A 227 -29.20 -0.36 0.17
N ALA A 228 -30.51 -0.31 -0.13
CA ALA A 228 -31.04 0.71 -1.02
C ALA A 228 -30.73 2.08 -0.39
N LEU A 229 -29.90 2.88 -1.07
CA LEU A 229 -29.64 4.24 -0.65
C LEU A 229 -30.99 4.97 -0.56
N PRO A 230 -31.31 5.66 0.56
CA PRO A 230 -32.51 6.47 0.63
C PRO A 230 -32.48 7.49 -0.50
N ALA A 231 -33.57 7.58 -1.26
CA ALA A 231 -33.70 8.55 -2.34
C ALA A 231 -33.43 9.96 -1.77
N LEU A 232 -32.44 10.65 -2.32
CA LEU A 232 -32.17 12.04 -1.97
C LEU A 232 -33.46 12.84 -2.25
N PRO A 233 -33.90 13.71 -1.30
CA PRO A 233 -35.07 14.54 -1.52
C PRO A 233 -34.84 15.36 -2.80
N GLN A 234 -35.77 15.25 -3.75
CA GLN A 234 -35.75 16.06 -4.95
C GLN A 234 -35.80 17.51 -4.51
N ALA A 235 -34.81 18.31 -4.90
CA ALA A 235 -34.85 19.74 -4.71
C ALA A 235 -36.02 20.27 -5.54
N GLU A 236 -37.13 20.60 -4.87
CA GLU A 236 -38.23 21.35 -5.47
C GLU A 236 -37.66 22.71 -5.89
N ALA A 237 -37.52 22.90 -7.20
CA ALA A 237 -37.22 24.19 -7.78
C ALA A 237 -38.45 25.09 -7.58
N HIS A 238 -38.32 26.06 -6.68
CA HIS A 238 -39.20 27.22 -6.57
C HIS A 238 -38.53 28.45 -7.17
#